data_AF-A0A402DUG8-F1
#
_entry.id   AF-A0A402DUG8-F1
#
_cell.length_a   1.000
_cell.length_b   1.000
_cell.length_c   1.000
_cell.angle_alpha   90.00
_cell.angle_beta   90.00
_cell.angle_gamma   90.00
#
_symmetry.space_group_name_H-M   'P 1'
#
loop_
_entity.id
_entity.type
_entity.pdbx_description
1 polymer ?
#
loop_
_entity_poly.entity_id
_entity_poly.type
_entity_poly.pdbx_seq_one_letter_code
_entity_poly.pdbx_strand_id
1 'polypeptide(L)'
;MVEVMDEIRQNPVAALVVACEVAFWVFLLAAVAVRYGLGWRRTSTVLLLCEPLLEVVLLVATVGDLLRGSEPTWTHGLAALYLGFTVGFGKWTVHRVDAWVAWRFAGGPRPPRPPRTGPAARSYEWRMWGRVVVAWVVAAAVLGVLLLIAREHPDQREVLLGWLGRATLVLVGWLVAGPLWTELSSRGRPSDDGDDDPAPGMRSPTAGATVER
;
A
#
# COMPACT_ATOMS: atom_id res chain seq x y z
N MET A 1 -18.34 25.20 -16.10
CA MET A 1 -16.94 25.44 -16.55
C MET A 1 -16.47 26.84 -16.20
N VAL A 2 -17.26 27.90 -16.46
CA VAL A 2 -16.92 29.29 -16.08
C VAL A 2 -16.93 29.49 -14.56
N GLU A 3 -17.93 28.94 -13.87
CA GLU A 3 -18.09 29.00 -12.41
C GLU A 3 -16.90 28.35 -11.65
N VAL A 4 -16.47 27.18 -12.11
CA VAL A 4 -15.26 26.49 -11.62
C VAL A 4 -13.99 27.32 -11.87
N MET A 5 -13.92 28.03 -13.00
CA MET A 5 -12.75 28.85 -13.35
C MET A 5 -12.65 30.12 -12.50
N ASP A 6 -13.79 30.68 -12.10
CA ASP A 6 -13.86 31.86 -11.22
C ASP A 6 -13.57 31.49 -9.77
N GLU A 7 -14.01 30.31 -9.32
CA GLU A 7 -13.71 29.79 -7.98
C GLU A 7 -12.23 29.38 -7.82
N ILE A 8 -11.61 28.85 -8.88
CA ILE A 8 -10.15 28.62 -8.97
C ILE A 8 -9.37 29.95 -8.87
N ARG A 9 -9.91 31.05 -9.42
CA ARG A 9 -9.25 32.35 -9.42
C ARG A 9 -9.39 33.07 -8.07
N GLN A 10 -10.46 32.77 -7.32
CA GLN A 10 -10.75 33.36 -6.01
C GLN A 10 -10.15 32.58 -4.84
N ASN A 11 -9.95 31.27 -4.98
CA ASN A 11 -9.34 30.41 -3.95
C ASN A 11 -7.94 29.93 -4.36
N PRO A 12 -6.85 30.43 -3.73
CA PRO A 12 -5.48 30.04 -4.06
C PRO A 12 -5.22 28.53 -3.87
N VAL A 13 -5.99 27.85 -3.02
CA VAL A 13 -5.92 26.39 -2.82
C VAL A 13 -6.50 25.63 -4.01
N ALA A 14 -7.61 26.07 -4.60
CA ALA A 14 -8.21 25.41 -5.75
C ALA A 14 -7.29 25.48 -6.98
N ALA A 15 -6.61 26.61 -7.18
CA ALA A 15 -5.57 26.74 -8.21
C ALA A 15 -4.39 25.79 -7.96
N LEU A 16 -3.97 25.62 -6.70
CA LEU A 16 -2.89 24.70 -6.33
C LEU A 16 -3.28 23.23 -6.59
N VAL A 17 -4.51 22.84 -6.25
CA VAL A 17 -5.05 21.49 -6.51
C VAL A 17 -5.02 21.20 -8.00
N VAL A 18 -5.55 22.10 -8.83
CA VAL A 18 -5.58 21.91 -10.29
C VAL A 18 -4.17 21.87 -10.87
N ALA A 19 -3.26 22.73 -10.42
CA ALA A 19 -1.87 22.71 -10.86
C ALA A 19 -1.17 21.39 -10.46
N CYS A 20 -1.42 20.88 -9.25
CA CYS A 20 -0.91 19.59 -8.80
C CYS A 20 -1.47 18.43 -9.62
N GLU A 21 -2.77 18.44 -9.93
CA GLU A 21 -3.42 17.43 -10.76
C GLU A 21 -2.80 17.39 -12.17
N VAL A 22 -2.63 18.55 -12.80
CA VAL A 22 -1.99 18.63 -14.12
C VAL A 22 -0.54 18.15 -14.06
N ALA A 23 0.23 18.57 -13.04
CA ALA A 23 1.60 18.14 -12.86
C ALA A 23 1.70 16.62 -12.67
N PHE A 24 0.82 16.04 -11.85
CA PHE A 24 0.69 14.60 -11.62
C PHE A 24 0.55 13.84 -12.95
N TRP A 25 -0.42 14.22 -13.79
CA TRP A 25 -0.66 13.53 -15.06
C TRP A 25 0.53 13.63 -16.01
N VAL A 26 1.19 14.80 -16.04
CA VAL A 26 2.40 15.02 -16.85
C VAL A 26 3.55 14.15 -16.37
N PHE A 27 3.84 14.12 -15.06
CA PHE A 27 4.92 13.31 -14.49
C PHE A 27 4.67 11.81 -14.68
N LEU A 28 3.42 11.35 -14.48
CA LEU A 28 3.04 9.96 -14.66
C LEU A 28 3.24 9.51 -16.11
N LEU A 29 2.71 10.27 -17.08
CA LEU A 29 2.86 9.96 -18.51
C LEU A 29 4.34 9.97 -18.92
N ALA A 30 5.10 10.98 -18.48
CA ALA A 30 6.53 11.07 -18.77
C ALA A 30 7.30 9.90 -18.14
N ALA A 31 6.98 9.50 -16.92
CA ALA A 31 7.63 8.37 -16.27
C ALA A 31 7.37 7.05 -17.00
N VAL A 32 6.14 6.82 -17.46
CA VAL A 32 5.77 5.63 -18.24
C VAL A 32 6.48 5.63 -19.60
N ALA A 33 6.47 6.78 -20.30
CA ALA A 33 7.14 6.93 -21.59
C ALA A 33 8.65 6.67 -21.49
N VAL A 34 9.30 7.21 -20.46
CA VAL A 34 10.75 6.98 -20.22
C VAL A 34 11.03 5.52 -19.83
N ARG A 35 10.15 4.88 -19.05
CA ARG A 35 10.34 3.48 -18.60
C ARG A 35 10.25 2.50 -19.74
N TYR A 36 9.25 2.64 -20.61
CA TYR A 36 8.94 1.67 -21.66
C TYR A 36 9.46 2.06 -23.03
N GLY A 37 9.58 3.36 -23.33
CA GLY A 37 10.16 3.85 -24.58
C GLY A 37 11.68 3.88 -24.58
N LEU A 38 12.30 4.33 -23.47
CA LEU A 38 13.76 4.50 -23.37
C LEU A 38 14.44 3.45 -22.48
N GLY A 39 13.68 2.62 -21.77
CA GLY A 39 14.22 1.60 -20.85
C GLY A 39 14.87 2.16 -19.59
N TRP A 40 14.79 3.48 -19.35
CA TRP A 40 15.50 4.17 -18.26
C TRP A 40 14.74 4.08 -16.94
N ARG A 41 14.90 2.93 -16.28
CA ARG A 41 14.22 2.63 -15.01
C ARG A 41 14.50 3.64 -13.90
N ARG A 42 15.72 4.17 -13.80
CA ARG A 42 16.10 5.12 -12.74
C ARG A 42 15.38 6.47 -12.91
N THR A 43 15.39 7.01 -14.12
CA THR A 43 14.73 8.29 -14.44
C THR A 43 13.22 8.20 -14.27
N SER A 44 12.60 7.11 -14.76
CA SER A 44 11.18 6.83 -14.49
C SER A 44 10.86 6.77 -13.00
N THR A 45 11.72 6.11 -12.20
CA THR A 45 11.51 6.02 -10.75
C THR A 45 11.59 7.39 -10.07
N VAL A 46 12.52 8.25 -10.48
CA VAL A 46 12.62 9.62 -9.95
C VAL A 46 11.37 10.44 -10.30
N LEU A 47 10.88 10.37 -11.54
CA LEU A 47 9.65 11.05 -11.92
C LEU A 47 8.43 10.55 -11.12
N LEU A 48 8.33 9.24 -10.89
CA LEU A 48 7.26 8.66 -10.05
C LEU A 48 7.40 9.01 -8.57
N LEU A 49 8.59 9.38 -8.09
CA LEU A 49 8.78 9.87 -6.72
C LEU A 49 8.39 11.34 -6.56
N CYS A 50 8.34 12.12 -7.65
CA CYS A 50 7.77 13.46 -7.62
C CYS A 50 6.26 13.43 -7.32
N GLU A 51 5.57 12.35 -7.67
CA GLU A 51 4.14 12.16 -7.46
C GLU A 51 3.74 12.15 -5.96
N PRO A 52 4.29 11.28 -5.08
CA PRO A 52 4.04 11.34 -3.65
C PRO A 52 4.59 12.63 -3.01
N LEU A 53 5.58 13.28 -3.60
CA LEU A 53 6.08 14.56 -3.12
C LEU A 53 5.05 15.68 -3.36
N LEU A 54 4.41 15.71 -4.53
CA LEU A 54 3.33 16.64 -4.85
C LEU A 54 2.12 16.41 -3.93
N GLU A 55 1.78 15.15 -3.64
CA GLU A 55 0.75 14.79 -2.66
C GLU A 55 1.05 15.35 -1.26
N VAL A 56 2.30 15.22 -0.79
CA VAL A 56 2.70 15.78 0.52
C VAL A 56 2.61 17.31 0.51
N VAL A 57 3.04 17.96 -0.57
CA VAL A 57 2.94 19.43 -0.70
C VAL A 57 1.48 19.87 -0.70
N LEU A 58 0.62 19.18 -1.45
CA LEU A 58 -0.81 19.48 -1.51
C LEU A 58 -1.47 19.28 -0.15
N LEU A 59 -1.14 18.20 0.54
CA LEU A 59 -1.62 17.94 1.89
C LEU A 59 -1.18 19.03 2.86
N VAL A 60 0.10 19.43 2.84
CA VAL A 60 0.62 20.51 3.71
C VAL A 60 -0.09 21.83 3.41
N ALA A 61 -0.31 22.16 2.13
CA ALA A 61 -1.03 23.37 1.75
C ALA A 61 -2.49 23.32 2.20
N THR A 62 -3.15 22.18 2.04
CA THR A 62 -4.55 21.97 2.46
C THR A 62 -4.68 22.06 3.97
N VAL A 63 -3.80 21.40 4.73
CA VAL A 63 -3.76 21.50 6.21
C VAL A 63 -3.43 22.92 6.65
N GLY A 64 -2.52 23.61 5.97
CA GLY A 64 -2.19 25.00 6.23
C GLY A 64 -3.37 25.95 6.00
N ASP A 65 -4.23 25.65 5.04
CA ASP A 65 -5.45 26.41 4.78
C ASP A 65 -6.55 26.12 5.82
N LEU A 66 -6.64 24.87 6.25
CA LEU A 66 -7.49 24.45 7.38
C LEU A 66 -7.14 25.12 8.69
N LEU A 67 -5.85 25.28 8.95
CA LEU A 67 -5.35 26.03 10.11
C LEU A 67 -5.72 27.52 10.08
N ARG A 68 -6.16 28.06 8.93
CA ARG A 68 -6.66 29.44 8.81
C ARG A 68 -8.17 29.57 9.08
N GLY A 69 -8.84 28.48 9.46
CA GLY A 69 -10.19 28.54 10.04
C GLY A 69 -11.30 27.89 9.20
N SER A 70 -11.00 26.98 8.27
CA SER A 70 -12.06 26.17 7.64
C SER A 70 -12.47 25.00 8.55
N GLU A 71 -13.77 24.66 8.56
CA GLU A 71 -14.31 23.69 9.51
C GLU A 71 -13.83 22.25 9.23
N PRO A 72 -13.26 21.55 10.24
CA PRO A 72 -12.93 20.13 10.16
C PRO A 72 -14.15 19.23 9.92
N THR A 73 -14.44 18.95 8.65
CA THR A 73 -15.49 18.00 8.21
C THR A 73 -15.00 16.55 8.23
N TRP A 74 -15.89 15.58 7.97
CA TRP A 74 -15.61 14.14 7.83
C TRP A 74 -14.43 13.80 6.89
N THR A 75 -14.17 14.67 5.91
CA THR A 75 -13.04 14.63 4.97
C THR A 75 -11.68 14.52 5.66
N HIS A 76 -11.50 15.13 6.84
CA HIS A 76 -10.23 15.13 7.57
C HIS A 76 -9.85 13.76 8.11
N GLY A 77 -10.84 13.04 8.64
CA GLY A 77 -10.60 11.67 9.11
C GLY A 77 -10.33 10.70 7.97
N LEU A 78 -10.99 10.89 6.83
CA LEU A 78 -10.71 10.12 5.62
C LEU A 78 -9.30 10.41 5.07
N ALA A 79 -8.89 11.68 5.05
CA ALA A 79 -7.55 12.09 4.63
C ALA A 79 -6.45 11.48 5.53
N ALA A 80 -6.66 11.48 6.86
CA ALA A 80 -5.72 10.86 7.79
C ALA A 80 -5.57 9.35 7.54
N LEU A 81 -6.68 8.63 7.28
CA LEU A 81 -6.63 7.21 6.92
C LEU A 81 -5.97 6.96 5.57
N TYR A 82 -6.28 7.77 4.56
CA TYR A 82 -5.68 7.68 3.23
C TYR A 82 -4.15 7.84 3.34
N LEU A 83 -3.69 8.82 4.10
CA LEU A 83 -2.27 9.04 4.32
C LEU A 83 -1.62 7.88 5.07
N GLY A 84 -2.27 7.38 6.13
CA GLY A 84 -1.83 6.18 6.83
C GLY A 84 -1.67 4.98 5.88
N PHE A 85 -2.68 4.73 5.04
CA PHE A 85 -2.63 3.67 4.03
C PHE A 85 -1.47 3.86 3.05
N THR A 86 -1.28 5.07 2.52
CA THR A 86 -0.19 5.38 1.60
C THR A 86 1.19 5.15 2.23
N VAL A 87 1.39 5.49 3.50
CA VAL A 87 2.66 5.24 4.20
C VAL A 87 2.86 3.75 4.51
N GLY A 88 1.83 3.06 5.00
CA GLY A 88 1.93 1.64 5.36
C GLY A 88 2.06 0.71 4.15
N PHE A 89 1.36 1.01 3.05
CA PHE A 89 1.26 0.14 1.88
C PHE A 89 1.95 0.68 0.63
N GLY A 90 2.25 1.97 0.52
CA GLY A 90 2.68 2.62 -0.73
C GLY A 90 3.83 1.90 -1.43
N LYS A 91 4.96 1.68 -0.74
CA LYS A 91 6.11 0.97 -1.35
C LYS A 91 5.76 -0.44 -1.81
N TRP A 92 4.93 -1.15 -1.05
CA TRP A 92 4.52 -2.51 -1.38
C TRP A 92 3.57 -2.54 -2.58
N THR A 93 2.58 -1.64 -2.62
CA THR A 93 1.63 -1.50 -3.73
C THR A 93 2.36 -1.11 -5.01
N VAL A 94 3.25 -0.13 -4.96
CA VAL A 94 4.08 0.28 -6.12
C VAL A 94 4.89 -0.90 -6.66
N HIS A 95 5.57 -1.65 -5.79
CA HIS A 95 6.36 -2.80 -6.22
C HIS A 95 5.49 -3.92 -6.83
N ARG A 96 4.29 -4.15 -6.27
CA ARG A 96 3.31 -5.11 -6.80
C ARG A 96 2.79 -4.71 -8.17
N VAL A 97 2.42 -3.44 -8.33
CA VAL A 97 1.94 -2.88 -9.60
C VAL A 97 3.05 -2.93 -10.64
N ASP A 98 4.28 -2.52 -10.30
CA ASP A 98 5.43 -2.58 -11.21
C ASP A 98 5.71 -4.01 -11.67
N ALA A 99 5.69 -4.99 -10.75
CA ALA A 99 5.83 -6.40 -11.11
C ALA A 99 4.70 -6.91 -12.02
N TRP A 100 3.47 -6.47 -11.79
CA TRP A 100 2.32 -6.84 -12.63
C TRP A 100 2.41 -6.23 -14.03
N VAL A 101 2.76 -4.95 -14.14
CA VAL A 101 2.94 -4.28 -15.44
C VAL A 101 4.12 -4.90 -16.19
N ALA A 102 5.23 -5.18 -15.49
CA ALA A 102 6.38 -5.85 -16.10
C ALA A 102 6.01 -7.23 -16.65
N TRP A 103 5.25 -8.03 -15.91
CA TRP A 103 4.75 -9.32 -16.37
C TRP A 103 3.78 -9.19 -17.56
N ARG A 104 2.84 -8.24 -17.52
CA ARG A 104 1.77 -8.12 -18.53
C ARG A 104 2.22 -7.44 -19.83
N PHE A 105 3.13 -6.48 -19.75
CA PHE A 105 3.49 -5.61 -20.88
C PHE A 105 4.97 -5.69 -21.30
N ALA A 106 5.86 -6.21 -20.44
CA ALA A 106 7.30 -6.22 -20.69
C ALA A 106 7.94 -7.62 -20.63
N GLY A 107 7.13 -8.70 -20.67
CA GLY A 107 7.63 -10.08 -20.65
C GLY A 107 8.36 -10.48 -19.36
N GLY A 108 8.13 -9.74 -18.27
CA GLY A 108 8.76 -9.99 -16.96
C GLY A 108 8.27 -11.29 -16.31
N PRO A 109 9.01 -11.81 -15.32
CA PRO A 109 8.64 -13.02 -14.61
C PRO A 109 7.30 -12.84 -13.88
N ARG A 110 6.51 -13.92 -13.78
CA ARG A 110 5.21 -13.91 -13.11
C ARG A 110 5.38 -13.51 -11.63
N PRO A 111 4.60 -12.55 -11.11
CA PRO A 111 4.71 -12.15 -9.71
C PRO A 111 4.48 -13.36 -8.78
N PRO A 112 5.35 -13.56 -7.77
CA PRO A 112 5.27 -14.72 -6.89
C PRO A 112 3.94 -14.73 -6.12
N ARG A 113 3.32 -15.90 -6.04
CA ARG A 113 2.07 -16.08 -5.30
C ARG A 113 2.35 -16.02 -3.78
N PRO A 114 1.45 -15.45 -2.97
CA PRO A 114 1.60 -15.48 -1.53
C PRO A 114 1.67 -16.94 -1.05
N PRO A 115 2.61 -17.29 -0.15
CA PRO A 115 2.73 -18.64 0.40
C PRO A 115 1.43 -19.00 1.13
N ARG A 116 0.88 -20.19 0.84
CA ARG A 116 -0.45 -20.60 1.33
C ARG A 116 -0.41 -21.43 2.61
N THR A 117 0.75 -22.01 2.96
CA THR A 117 0.90 -22.94 4.06
C THR A 117 2.27 -22.79 4.74
N GLY A 118 2.37 -23.19 6.01
CA GLY A 118 3.63 -23.31 6.74
C GLY A 118 4.21 -21.98 7.26
N PRO A 119 5.47 -22.00 7.76
CA PRO A 119 6.13 -20.85 8.39
C PRO A 119 6.31 -19.65 7.44
N ALA A 120 6.38 -19.90 6.13
CA ALA A 120 6.43 -18.85 5.13
C ALA A 120 5.13 -18.03 5.07
N ALA A 121 3.96 -18.69 5.12
CA ALA A 121 2.65 -18.03 5.17
C ALA A 121 2.48 -17.19 6.44
N ARG A 122 2.88 -17.74 7.59
CA ARG A 122 2.91 -17.02 8.87
C ARG A 122 3.75 -15.75 8.80
N SER A 123 4.99 -15.85 8.29
CA SER A 123 5.86 -14.68 8.15
C SER A 123 5.31 -13.62 7.19
N TYR A 124 4.56 -14.03 6.17
CA TYR A 124 3.92 -13.13 5.21
C TYR A 124 2.77 -12.36 5.87
N GLU A 125 1.89 -13.04 6.61
CA GLU A 125 0.78 -12.41 7.33
C GLU A 125 1.26 -11.45 8.42
N TRP A 126 2.28 -11.81 9.20
CA TRP A 126 2.87 -10.92 10.19
C TRP A 126 3.50 -9.67 9.57
N ARG A 127 4.16 -9.81 8.41
CA ARG A 127 4.67 -8.65 7.65
C ARG A 127 3.53 -7.79 7.08
N MET A 128 2.41 -8.38 6.70
CA MET A 128 1.24 -7.62 6.25
C MET A 128 0.58 -6.88 7.39
N TRP A 129 0.38 -7.54 8.52
CA TRP A 129 -0.13 -6.92 9.73
C TRP A 129 0.77 -5.78 10.20
N GLY A 130 2.09 -5.94 10.18
CA GLY A 130 3.03 -4.85 10.48
C GLY A 130 2.84 -3.61 9.61
N ARG A 131 2.43 -3.76 8.34
CA ARG A 131 2.07 -2.61 7.47
C ARG A 131 0.76 -1.95 7.88
N VAL A 132 -0.23 -2.72 8.31
CA VAL A 132 -1.49 -2.21 8.88
C VAL A 132 -1.20 -1.42 10.16
N VAL A 133 -0.30 -1.90 11.01
CA VAL A 133 0.14 -1.17 12.22
C VAL A 133 0.79 0.15 11.85
N VAL A 134 1.73 0.18 10.88
CA VAL A 134 2.34 1.42 10.42
C VAL A 134 1.29 2.40 9.89
N ALA A 135 0.35 1.92 9.07
CA ALA A 135 -0.74 2.74 8.56
C ALA A 135 -1.60 3.33 9.68
N TRP A 136 -1.93 2.52 10.69
CA TRP A 136 -2.69 2.95 11.86
C TRP A 136 -1.94 3.97 12.70
N VAL A 137 -0.65 3.76 12.98
CA VAL A 137 0.18 4.70 13.77
C VAL A 137 0.23 6.07 13.09
N VAL A 138 0.43 6.10 11.77
CA VAL A 138 0.49 7.34 11.01
C VAL A 138 -0.88 8.05 11.00
N ALA A 139 -1.97 7.31 10.75
CA ALA A 139 -3.31 7.87 10.82
C ALA A 139 -3.65 8.41 12.22
N ALA A 140 -3.29 7.67 13.28
CA ALA A 140 -3.48 8.07 14.66
C ALA A 140 -2.66 9.32 15.02
N ALA A 141 -1.42 9.43 14.52
CA ALA A 141 -0.60 10.61 14.71
C ALA A 141 -1.23 11.86 14.05
N VAL A 142 -1.69 11.75 12.80
CA VAL A 142 -2.37 12.85 12.09
C VAL A 142 -3.67 13.22 12.80
N LEU A 143 -4.52 12.25 13.14
CA LEU A 143 -5.75 12.49 13.91
C LEU A 143 -5.45 13.12 15.29
N GLY A 144 -4.35 12.72 15.94
CA GLY A 144 -3.90 13.29 17.21
C GLY A 144 -3.52 14.76 17.08
N VAL A 145 -2.82 15.15 16.01
CA VAL A 145 -2.54 16.55 15.69
C VAL A 145 -3.83 17.33 15.45
N LEU A 146 -4.77 16.78 14.67
CA LEU A 146 -6.07 17.42 14.44
C LEU A 146 -6.88 17.58 15.73
N LEU A 147 -6.82 16.60 16.65
CA LEU A 147 -7.45 16.69 17.97
C LEU A 147 -6.79 17.76 18.86
N LEU A 148 -5.50 18.06 18.68
CA LEU A 148 -4.83 19.15 19.38
C LEU A 148 -5.25 20.53 18.84
N ILE A 149 -5.50 20.62 17.53
CA ILE A 149 -5.98 21.84 16.87
C ILE A 149 -7.44 22.10 17.23
N ALA A 150 -8.31 21.09 17.15
CA ALA A 150 -9.74 21.21 17.43
C ALA A 150 -10.08 21.21 18.94
N ARG A 151 -9.21 21.77 19.80
CA ARG A 151 -9.39 21.75 21.27
C ARG A 151 -10.67 22.45 21.73
N GLU A 152 -11.06 23.52 21.06
CA GLU A 152 -12.20 24.37 21.43
C GLU A 152 -13.51 23.94 20.76
N HIS A 153 -13.48 22.90 19.91
CA HIS A 153 -14.63 22.44 19.12
C HIS A 153 -15.02 21.00 19.48
N PRO A 154 -15.92 20.79 20.46
CA PRO A 154 -16.26 19.45 20.94
C PRO A 154 -16.86 18.54 19.86
N ASP A 155 -17.72 19.07 18.98
CA ASP A 155 -18.37 18.30 17.91
C ASP A 155 -17.35 17.73 16.91
N GLN A 156 -16.32 18.51 16.58
CA GLN A 156 -15.25 18.08 15.66
C GLN A 156 -14.39 16.98 16.27
N ARG A 157 -14.11 17.06 17.58
CA ARG A 157 -13.34 16.04 18.30
C ARG A 157 -14.06 14.70 18.31
N GLU A 158 -15.37 14.69 18.48
CA GLU A 158 -16.17 13.46 18.48
C GLU A 158 -16.06 12.73 17.13
N VAL A 159 -16.15 13.47 16.01
CA VAL A 159 -15.97 12.92 14.66
C VAL A 159 -14.58 12.31 14.49
N LEU A 160 -13.52 13.01 14.91
CA LEU A 160 -12.14 12.54 14.80
C LEU A 160 -11.88 11.30 15.67
N LEU A 161 -12.43 11.25 16.89
CA LEU A 161 -12.36 10.07 17.76
C LEU A 161 -13.11 8.88 17.16
N GLY A 162 -14.27 9.12 16.53
CA GLY A 162 -15.01 8.09 15.80
C GLY A 162 -14.22 7.50 14.63
N TRP A 163 -13.39 8.31 13.95
CA TRP A 163 -12.45 7.84 12.93
C TRP A 163 -11.31 7.02 13.52
N LEU A 164 -10.73 7.46 14.64
CA LEU A 164 -9.69 6.72 15.35
C LEU A 164 -10.21 5.35 15.83
N GLY A 165 -11.45 5.30 16.33
CA GLY A 165 -12.13 4.06 16.70
C GLY A 165 -12.28 3.11 15.51
N ARG A 166 -12.77 3.60 14.37
CA ARG A 166 -12.86 2.82 13.12
C ARG A 166 -11.50 2.32 12.63
N ALA A 167 -10.47 3.16 12.67
CA ALA A 167 -9.10 2.77 12.33
C ALA A 167 -8.61 1.60 13.20
N THR A 168 -8.90 1.68 14.50
CA THR A 168 -8.53 0.65 15.48
C THR A 168 -9.32 -0.64 15.26
N LEU A 169 -10.61 -0.56 14.91
CA LEU A 169 -11.40 -1.73 14.53
C LEU A 169 -10.82 -2.43 13.30
N VAL A 170 -10.37 -1.68 12.29
CA VAL A 170 -9.70 -2.26 11.11
C VAL A 170 -8.40 -2.96 11.53
N LEU A 171 -7.59 -2.33 12.37
CA LEU A 171 -6.34 -2.93 12.88
C LEU A 171 -6.60 -4.24 13.63
N VAL A 172 -7.57 -4.25 14.54
CA VAL A 172 -7.92 -5.43 15.35
C VAL A 172 -8.57 -6.50 14.48
N GLY A 173 -9.51 -6.13 13.60
CA GLY A 173 -10.15 -7.05 12.67
C GLY A 173 -9.13 -7.74 11.77
N TRP A 174 -8.14 -6.99 11.27
CA TRP A 174 -7.06 -7.56 10.47
C TRP A 174 -6.11 -8.45 11.29
N LEU A 175 -5.84 -8.10 12.55
CA LEU A 175 -5.07 -8.95 13.47
C LEU A 175 -5.75 -10.31 13.64
N VAL A 176 -7.07 -10.31 13.82
CA VAL A 176 -7.87 -11.53 13.99
C VAL A 176 -7.90 -12.34 12.69
N ALA A 177 -8.23 -11.70 11.57
CA ALA A 177 -8.39 -12.37 10.27
C ALA A 177 -7.06 -12.86 9.66
N GLY A 178 -5.95 -12.18 9.93
CA GLY A 178 -4.63 -12.52 9.39
C GLY A 178 -3.83 -13.41 10.36
N PRO A 179 -2.94 -12.82 11.18
CA PRO A 179 -2.00 -13.59 11.99
C PRO A 179 -2.70 -14.56 12.93
N LEU A 180 -3.70 -14.14 13.70
CA LEU A 180 -4.42 -15.04 14.63
C LEU A 180 -5.06 -16.24 13.92
N TRP A 181 -5.74 -16.03 12.80
CA TRP A 181 -6.33 -17.14 12.03
C TRP A 181 -5.28 -18.10 11.47
N THR A 182 -4.13 -17.59 11.02
CA THR A 182 -3.03 -18.46 10.56
C THR A 182 -2.39 -19.27 11.68
N GLU A 183 -2.28 -18.72 12.89
CA GLU A 183 -1.82 -19.47 14.07
C GLU A 183 -2.82 -20.59 14.42
N LEU A 184 -4.13 -20.29 14.43
CA LEU A 184 -5.16 -21.30 14.73
C LEU A 184 -5.21 -22.42 13.67
N SER A 185 -5.15 -22.06 12.39
CA SER A 185 -5.23 -23.04 11.28
C SER A 185 -3.95 -23.88 11.12
N SER A 186 -2.80 -23.38 11.56
CA SER A 186 -1.53 -24.13 11.56
C SER A 186 -1.41 -25.15 12.70
N ARG A 187 -2.16 -24.98 13.81
CA ARG A 187 -2.17 -25.92 14.95
C ARG A 187 -2.93 -27.23 14.68
N GLY A 188 -3.76 -27.28 13.65
CA GLY A 188 -4.63 -28.43 13.36
C GLY A 188 -4.08 -29.41 12.31
N ARG A 189 -2.88 -29.18 11.76
CA ARG A 189 -2.33 -30.03 10.70
C ARG A 189 -1.23 -30.93 11.31
N PRO A 190 -1.39 -32.27 11.29
CA PRO A 190 -0.30 -33.17 11.61
C PRO A 190 0.90 -32.80 10.74
N SER A 191 2.08 -32.77 11.35
CA SER A 191 3.35 -32.59 10.64
C SER A 191 3.50 -33.69 9.60
N ASP A 192 3.24 -33.34 8.34
CA ASP A 192 3.66 -34.13 7.20
C ASP A 192 5.15 -33.83 6.97
N ASP A 193 5.97 -34.35 7.89
CA ASP A 193 7.40 -34.53 7.66
C ASP A 193 7.53 -35.71 6.70
N GLY A 194 7.44 -35.45 5.39
CA GLY A 194 7.62 -36.50 4.39
C GLY A 194 7.03 -36.19 3.03
N ASP A 195 7.58 -35.19 2.33
CA ASP A 195 7.55 -35.17 0.86
C ASP A 195 8.70 -34.29 0.35
N ASP A 196 9.93 -34.71 0.65
CA ASP A 196 11.01 -34.60 -0.33
C ASP A 196 10.69 -35.65 -1.41
N ASP A 197 9.85 -35.30 -2.39
CA ASP A 197 9.65 -36.13 -3.57
C ASP A 197 10.99 -36.15 -4.35
N PRO A 198 11.70 -37.28 -4.42
CA PRO A 198 12.92 -37.34 -5.22
C PRO A 198 12.51 -37.21 -6.69
N ALA A 199 13.10 -36.22 -7.36
CA ALA A 199 12.86 -35.91 -8.77
C ALA A 199 12.64 -37.17 -9.63
N PRO A 200 11.59 -37.23 -10.48
CA PRO A 200 11.32 -38.39 -11.31
C PRO A 200 12.35 -38.43 -12.44
N GLY A 201 13.47 -39.11 -12.19
CA GLY A 201 14.52 -39.16 -13.20
C GLY A 201 15.87 -39.66 -12.72
N MET A 202 15.96 -40.92 -12.29
CA MET A 202 17.20 -41.67 -12.54
C MET A 202 16.89 -43.15 -12.79
N ARG A 203 17.02 -43.54 -14.06
CA ARG A 203 16.96 -44.92 -14.52
C ARG A 203 18.14 -45.68 -13.94
N SER A 204 17.90 -46.83 -13.32
CA SER A 204 18.93 -47.84 -13.07
C SER A 204 18.73 -49.00 -14.05
N PRO A 205 19.63 -49.23 -15.01
CA PRO A 205 19.68 -50.46 -15.76
C PRO A 205 20.64 -51.43 -15.05
N THR A 206 20.13 -52.35 -14.25
CA THR A 206 20.94 -53.44 -13.69
C THR A 206 20.14 -54.72 -13.59
N ALA A 207 20.29 -55.57 -14.60
CA ALA A 207 20.48 -57.01 -14.41
C ALA A 207 21.25 -57.52 -15.62
N GLY A 208 22.57 -57.55 -15.46
CA GLY A 208 23.49 -58.12 -16.42
C GLY A 208 23.27 -59.62 -16.57
N ALA A 209 23.56 -60.08 -17.78
CA ALA A 209 23.73 -61.47 -18.16
C ALA A 209 24.91 -62.13 -17.42
N THR A 210 25.14 -63.41 -17.78
CA THR A 210 26.22 -64.37 -17.40
C THR A 210 25.87 -65.21 -16.15
N VAL A 211 25.91 -66.56 -16.09
CA VAL A 211 26.77 -67.62 -16.68
C VAL A 211 26.08 -69.02 -16.56
N GLU A 212 26.34 -69.91 -17.53
CA GLU A 212 26.33 -71.42 -17.59
C GLU A 212 25.39 -72.31 -16.75
N ARG A 213 24.74 -73.29 -17.41
CA ARG A 213 25.26 -74.66 -17.66
C ARG A 213 24.48 -75.38 -18.77
#